data_AF-A0A4D4MYE5-F1
#
_entry.id   AF-A0A4D4MYE5-F1
#
_cell.length_a   1.000
_cell.length_b   1.000
_cell.length_c   1.000
_cell.angle_alpha   90.00
_cell.angle_beta   90.00
_cell.angle_gamma   90.00
#
_symmetry.space_group_name_H-M   'P 1'
#
loop_
_entity.id
_entity.type
_entity.pdbx_description
1 polymer ?
#
loop_
_entity_poly.entity_id
_entity_poly.type
_entity_poly.pdbx_seq_one_letter_code
_entity_poly.pdbx_strand_id
1 'polypeptide(L)'
;MQAYKNVLSDDPGNTEARLGLAQAELLQRVQDADPQRVRVEAAEKPGDAQAQIAAADLDLVGGHVDDAFGRLIQTVQRTAGDDRDAVRLRLLELFEVVGADDPRVTAARRALARALF
;
A
#
# COMPACT_ATOMS: atom_id res chain seq x y z
N MET A 1 2.75 9.50 -15.43
CA MET A 1 2.90 10.11 -14.09
C MET A 1 3.24 11.60 -14.12
N GLN A 2 4.14 12.08 -14.99
CA GLN A 2 4.53 13.51 -15.01
C GLN A 2 3.35 14.48 -15.15
N ALA A 3 2.32 14.12 -15.94
CA ALA A 3 1.10 14.92 -16.06
C ALA A 3 0.40 15.16 -14.71
N TYR A 4 0.20 14.11 -13.90
CA TYR A 4 -0.37 14.26 -12.55
C TYR A 4 0.53 15.09 -11.63
N LYS A 5 1.85 14.91 -11.72
CA LYS A 5 2.81 15.71 -10.94
C LYS A 5 2.75 17.20 -11.31
N ASN A 6 2.57 17.52 -12.60
CA ASN A 6 2.38 18.90 -13.05
C ASN A 6 1.09 19.49 -12.47
N VAL A 7 -0.04 18.77 -12.57
CA VAL A 7 -1.31 19.23 -11.98
C VAL A 7 -1.17 19.48 -10.48
N LEU A 8 -0.50 18.58 -9.75
CA LEU A 8 -0.29 18.74 -8.30
C LEU A 8 0.70 19.84 -7.93
N SER A 9 1.57 20.25 -8.86
CA SER A 9 2.47 21.38 -8.66
C SER A 9 1.70 22.71 -8.74
N ASP A 10 0.72 22.80 -9.63
CA ASP A 10 -0.13 23.98 -9.80
C ASP A 10 -1.32 24.01 -8.82
N ASP A 11 -1.88 22.84 -8.50
CA ASP A 11 -2.98 22.63 -7.57
C ASP A 11 -2.70 21.41 -6.66
N PRO A 12 -1.99 21.60 -5.53
CA PRO A 12 -1.73 20.53 -4.56
C PRO A 12 -2.99 19.92 -3.94
N GLY A 13 -4.12 20.65 -3.98
CA GLY A 13 -5.41 20.22 -3.48
C GLY A 13 -6.11 19.22 -4.39
N ASN A 14 -5.68 19.08 -5.64
CA ASN A 14 -6.36 18.28 -6.66
C ASN A 14 -6.41 16.78 -6.31
N THR A 15 -7.58 16.32 -5.83
CA THR A 15 -7.77 14.94 -5.40
C THR A 15 -7.73 13.94 -6.54
N GLU A 16 -8.23 14.29 -7.72
CA GLU A 16 -8.20 13.42 -8.89
C GLU A 16 -6.76 13.15 -9.35
N ALA A 17 -5.94 14.20 -9.42
CA ALA A 17 -4.53 14.06 -9.80
C ALA A 17 -3.73 13.26 -8.75
N ARG A 18 -4.02 13.44 -7.46
CA ARG A 18 -3.40 12.67 -6.37
C ARG A 18 -3.74 11.18 -6.48
N LEU A 19 -5.02 10.87 -6.66
CA LEU A 19 -5.51 9.51 -6.83
C LEU A 19 -4.93 8.86 -8.09
N GLY A 20 -4.93 9.58 -9.21
CA GLY A 20 -4.36 9.11 -10.48
C GLY A 20 -2.85 8.88 -10.39
N LEU A 21 -2.12 9.72 -9.66
CA LEU A 21 -0.70 9.51 -9.40
C LEU A 21 -0.46 8.25 -8.57
N ALA A 22 -1.18 8.09 -7.45
CA ALA A 22 -1.03 6.93 -6.58
C ALA A 22 -1.32 5.61 -7.31
N GLN A 23 -2.39 5.57 -8.11
CA GLN A 23 -2.71 4.41 -8.96
C GLN A 23 -1.61 4.10 -9.98
N ALA A 24 -1.09 5.13 -10.66
CA ALA A 24 -0.01 4.96 -11.64
C ALA A 24 1.29 4.46 -10.98
N GLU A 25 1.62 4.96 -9.80
CA GLU A 25 2.78 4.51 -9.03
C GLU A 25 2.63 3.06 -8.56
N LEU A 26 1.43 2.63 -8.15
CA LEU A 26 1.15 1.23 -7.83
C LEU A 26 1.32 0.32 -9.03
N LEU A 27 0.72 0.68 -10.17
CA LEU A 27 0.84 -0.10 -11.41
C LEU A 27 2.30 -0.23 -11.84
N GLN A 28 3.09 0.84 -11.72
CA GLN A 28 4.51 0.79 -12.04
C GLN A 28 5.29 -0.17 -11.12
N ARG A 29 4.96 -0.27 -9.83
CA ARG A 29 5.65 -1.18 -8.91
C ARG A 29 5.40 -2.64 -9.22
N VAL A 30 4.19 -2.98 -9.65
CA VAL A 30 3.83 -4.37 -9.93
C VAL A 30 4.11 -4.81 -11.37
N GLN A 31 4.42 -3.88 -12.28
CA GLN A 31 4.48 -4.15 -13.72
C GLN A 31 5.49 -5.26 -14.10
N ASP A 32 6.60 -5.37 -13.35
CA ASP A 32 7.69 -6.31 -13.60
C ASP A 32 7.69 -7.48 -12.59
N ALA A 33 6.67 -7.54 -11.71
CA ALA A 33 6.57 -8.58 -10.70
C ALA A 33 6.06 -9.90 -11.29
N ASP A 34 6.62 -11.02 -10.85
CA ASP A 34 6.01 -12.35 -11.05
C ASP A 34 5.02 -12.60 -9.90
N PRO A 35 3.70 -12.63 -10.16
CA PRO A 35 2.71 -12.75 -9.08
C PRO A 35 2.79 -14.07 -8.32
N GLN A 36 3.18 -15.17 -8.97
CA GLN A 36 3.30 -16.46 -8.30
C GLN A 36 4.50 -16.47 -7.39
N ARG A 37 5.63 -15.97 -7.87
CA ARG A 37 6.85 -15.86 -7.08
C ARG A 37 6.65 -14.97 -5.86
N VAL A 38 6.05 -13.79 -6.02
CA VAL A 38 5.76 -12.87 -4.90
C VAL A 38 4.88 -13.53 -3.86
N ARG A 39 3.82 -14.25 -4.28
CA ARG A 39 2.94 -14.98 -3.35
C ARG A 39 3.67 -16.07 -2.58
N VAL A 40 4.54 -16.84 -3.24
CA VAL A 40 5.36 -17.86 -2.59
C VAL A 40 6.33 -17.22 -1.60
N GLU A 41 7.07 -16.18 -2.01
CA GLU A 41 8.03 -15.49 -1.13
C GLU A 41 7.35 -14.91 0.12
N ALA A 42 6.17 -14.29 -0.03
CA ALA A 42 5.40 -13.77 1.09
C ALA A 42 4.85 -14.88 2.02
N ALA A 43 4.51 -16.05 1.48
CA ALA A 43 4.08 -17.20 2.28
C ALA A 43 5.24 -17.80 3.09
N GLU A 44 6.42 -17.90 2.49
CA GLU A 44 7.62 -18.46 3.12
C GLU A 44 8.27 -17.50 4.11
N LYS A 45 8.10 -16.18 3.93
CA LYS A 45 8.74 -15.13 4.73
C LYS A 45 7.71 -14.20 5.39
N PRO A 46 6.95 -14.68 6.39
CA PRO A 46 5.90 -13.89 7.03
C PRO A 46 6.41 -12.69 7.86
N GLY A 47 7.72 -12.61 8.13
CA GLY A 47 8.36 -11.48 8.81
C GLY A 47 9.14 -10.53 7.89
N ASP A 48 9.23 -10.83 6.59
CA ASP A 48 9.97 -10.00 5.63
C ASP A 48 9.08 -8.87 5.13
N ALA A 49 9.41 -7.64 5.53
CA ALA A 49 8.64 -6.45 5.19
C ALA A 49 8.45 -6.28 3.67
N GLN A 50 9.50 -6.49 2.88
CA GLN A 50 9.45 -6.27 1.44
C GLN A 50 8.61 -7.33 0.73
N ALA A 51 8.72 -8.60 1.15
CA ALA A 51 7.88 -9.67 0.62
C ALA A 51 6.39 -9.40 0.88
N GLN A 52 6.04 -8.93 2.09
CA GLN A 52 4.66 -8.60 2.42
C GLN A 52 4.16 -7.34 1.69
N ILE A 53 5.02 -6.33 1.50
CA ILE A 53 4.70 -5.14 0.71
C ILE A 53 4.38 -5.51 -0.74
N ALA A 54 5.23 -6.32 -1.39
CA ALA A 54 5.02 -6.74 -2.77
C ALA A 54 3.72 -7.53 -2.94
N ALA A 55 3.40 -8.43 -2.00
CA ALA A 55 2.14 -9.15 -2.02
C ALA A 55 0.93 -8.24 -1.81
N ALA A 56 1.00 -7.25 -0.91
CA ALA A 56 -0.08 -6.29 -0.71
C ALA A 56 -0.33 -5.42 -1.95
N ASP A 57 0.73 -5.00 -2.65
CA ASP A 57 0.60 -4.25 -3.91
C ASP A 57 -0.15 -5.09 -4.97
N LEU A 58 0.19 -6.37 -5.11
CA LEU A 58 -0.53 -7.29 -6.02
C LEU A 58 -1.98 -7.55 -5.61
N ASP A 59 -2.21 -7.73 -4.31
CA ASP A 59 -3.55 -7.92 -3.75
C ASP A 59 -4.43 -6.71 -4.11
N LEU A 60 -3.90 -5.48 -3.94
CA LEU A 60 -4.62 -4.26 -4.25
C LEU A 60 -4.88 -4.07 -5.76
N VAL A 61 -3.89 -4.34 -6.61
CA VAL A 61 -4.10 -4.30 -8.08
C VAL A 61 -5.14 -5.32 -8.53
N GLY A 62 -5.23 -6.47 -7.85
CA GLY A 62 -6.29 -7.46 -8.05
C GLY A 62 -7.66 -7.07 -7.49
N GLY A 63 -7.79 -5.93 -6.81
CA GLY A 63 -9.03 -5.46 -6.18
C GLY A 63 -9.28 -6.02 -4.77
N HIS A 64 -8.35 -6.81 -4.22
CA HIS A 64 -8.44 -7.40 -2.89
C HIS A 64 -7.97 -6.41 -1.81
N VAL A 65 -8.72 -5.31 -1.64
CA VAL A 65 -8.35 -4.20 -0.74
C VAL A 65 -8.17 -4.66 0.70
N ASP A 66 -9.12 -5.45 1.22
CA ASP A 66 -9.08 -5.91 2.62
C ASP A 66 -7.90 -6.85 2.88
N ASP A 67 -7.53 -7.69 1.91
CA ASP A 67 -6.37 -8.59 2.00
C ASP A 67 -5.06 -7.80 2.02
N ALA A 68 -4.94 -6.80 1.13
CA ALA A 68 -3.78 -5.91 1.08
C ALA A 68 -3.58 -5.15 2.40
N PHE A 69 -4.64 -4.53 2.93
CA PHE A 69 -4.58 -3.79 4.20
C PHE A 69 -4.32 -4.72 5.38
N GLY A 70 -5.06 -5.84 5.46
CA GLY A 70 -4.92 -6.82 6.53
C GLY A 70 -3.50 -7.37 6.62
N ARG A 71 -2.89 -7.68 5.47
CA ARG A 71 -1.49 -8.12 5.37
C ARG A 71 -0.54 -7.09 5.99
N LEU A 72 -0.57 -5.85 5.53
CA LEU A 72 0.35 -4.82 6.02
C LEU A 72 0.15 -4.50 7.50
N ILE A 73 -1.10 -4.50 7.99
CA ILE A 73 -1.37 -4.31 9.43
C ILE A 73 -0.74 -5.44 10.25
N GLN A 74 -0.88 -6.70 9.83
CA GLN A 74 -0.24 -7.83 10.51
C GLN A 74 1.28 -7.75 10.44
N THR A 75 1.85 -7.30 9.31
CA THR A 75 3.30 -7.13 9.18
C THR A 75 3.83 -6.01 10.08
N VAL A 76 3.12 -4.90 10.24
CA VAL A 76 3.47 -3.83 11.20
C VAL A 76 3.59 -4.38 12.63
N GLN A 77 2.67 -5.27 13.03
CA GLN A 77 2.70 -5.89 14.37
C GLN A 77 3.93 -6.78 14.59
N ARG A 78 4.47 -7.38 13.54
CA ARG A 78 5.58 -8.35 13.59
C ARG A 78 6.97 -7.73 13.40
N THR A 79 7.03 -6.54 12.82
CA THR A 79 8.27 -5.84 12.47
C THR A 79 8.57 -4.72 13.47
N ALA A 80 9.78 -4.16 13.44
CA ALA A 80 10.21 -3.01 14.23
C ALA A 80 11.23 -2.17 13.44
N GLY A 81 11.52 -0.95 13.90
CA GLY A 81 12.47 -0.06 13.23
C GLY A 81 12.09 0.23 11.78
N ASP A 82 13.09 0.28 10.91
CA ASP A 82 12.94 0.65 9.49
C ASP A 82 11.97 -0.26 8.73
N ASP A 83 11.91 -1.55 9.06
CA ASP A 83 10.95 -2.49 8.45
C ASP A 83 9.51 -2.12 8.79
N ARG A 84 9.23 -1.79 10.06
CA ARG A 84 7.89 -1.35 10.48
C ARG A 84 7.50 -0.04 9.79
N ASP A 85 8.45 0.88 9.67
CA ASP A 85 8.22 2.15 9.00
C ASP A 85 7.97 1.98 7.50
N ALA A 86 8.72 1.10 6.82
CA ALA A 86 8.49 0.79 5.41
C ALA A 86 7.09 0.23 5.16
N VAL A 87 6.63 -0.70 6.00
CA VAL A 87 5.29 -1.29 5.90
C VAL A 87 4.20 -0.25 6.21
N ARG A 88 4.41 0.59 7.22
CA ARG A 88 3.51 1.68 7.59
C ARG A 88 3.36 2.67 6.43
N LEU A 89 4.47 3.11 5.83
CA LEU A 89 4.45 4.02 4.69
C LEU A 89 3.72 3.41 3.49
N ARG A 90 4.01 2.14 3.17
CA ARG A 90 3.28 1.42 2.12
C ARG A 90 1.78 1.43 2.36
N LEU A 91 1.34 1.12 3.57
CA LEU A 91 -0.09 1.08 3.90
C LEU A 91 -0.75 2.46 3.71
N LEU A 92 -0.07 3.54 4.08
CA LEU A 92 -0.56 4.90 3.84
C LEU A 92 -0.66 5.22 2.35
N GLU A 93 0.32 4.80 1.54
CA GLU A 93 0.25 4.97 0.08
C GLU A 93 -0.93 4.18 -0.52
N LEU A 94 -1.21 2.97 -0.04
CA LEU A 94 -2.38 2.20 -0.49
C LEU A 94 -3.71 2.83 -0.07
N PHE A 95 -3.76 3.60 1.02
CA PHE A 95 -4.94 4.39 1.35
C PHE A 95 -5.20 5.49 0.33
N GLU A 96 -4.16 6.14 -0.19
CA GLU A 96 -4.29 7.15 -1.24
C GLU A 96 -4.75 6.54 -2.56
N VAL A 97 -4.32 5.31 -2.88
CA VAL A 97 -4.79 4.56 -4.07
C VAL A 97 -6.28 4.25 -4.00
N VAL A 98 -6.77 3.84 -2.83
CA VAL A 98 -8.19 3.48 -2.63
C VAL A 98 -9.07 4.72 -2.47
N GLY A 99 -8.51 5.80 -1.92
CA GLY A 99 -9.21 7.04 -1.60
C GLY A 99 -9.49 7.15 -0.11
N ALA A 100 -9.19 8.33 0.46
CA ALA A 100 -9.22 8.56 1.91
C ALA A 100 -10.60 8.39 2.57
N ASP A 101 -11.69 8.50 1.79
CA ASP A 101 -13.07 8.42 2.24
C ASP A 101 -13.64 6.99 2.17
N ASP A 102 -12.90 6.02 1.62
CA ASP A 102 -13.35 4.62 1.59
C ASP A 102 -13.49 4.07 3.02
N PRO A 103 -14.61 3.39 3.36
CA PRO A 103 -14.83 2.85 4.69
C PRO A 103 -13.74 1.84 5.12
N ARG A 104 -13.14 1.11 4.17
CA ARG A 104 -12.04 0.17 4.42
C ARG A 104 -10.76 0.91 4.84
N VAL A 105 -10.49 2.07 4.25
CA VAL A 105 -9.37 2.95 4.66
C VAL A 105 -9.60 3.46 6.09
N THR A 106 -10.81 3.89 6.42
CA THR A 106 -11.14 4.34 7.78
C THR A 106 -10.96 3.23 8.81
N ALA A 107 -11.41 2.01 8.50
CA ALA A 107 -11.21 0.84 9.37
C ALA A 107 -9.73 0.48 9.53
N ALA A 108 -8.98 0.46 8.43
CA ALA A 108 -7.56 0.14 8.43
C ALA A 108 -6.70 1.18 9.18
N ARG A 109 -7.02 2.47 9.10
CA ARG A 109 -6.36 3.52 9.93
C ARG A 109 -6.51 3.25 11.43
N ARG A 110 -7.71 2.85 11.87
CA ARG A 110 -7.97 2.49 13.28
C ARG A 110 -7.19 1.24 13.68
N ALA A 111 -7.13 0.24 12.81
CA ALA A 111 -6.39 -0.99 13.07
C ALA A 111 -4.87 -0.75 13.11
N LEU A 112 -4.33 0.08 12.20
CA LEU A 112 -2.93 0.49 12.21
C LEU A 112 -2.56 1.21 13.52
N ALA A 113 -3.40 2.15 13.98
CA ALA A 113 -3.16 2.83 15.25
C ALA A 113 -3.05 1.82 16.42
N ARG A 114 -3.95 0.83 16.48
CA ARG A 114 -3.90 -0.25 17.49
C ARG A 114 -2.71 -1.20 17.33
N ALA A 115 -2.11 -1.30 16.15
CA ALA A 115 -0.94 -2.13 15.93
C ALA A 115 0.37 -1.45 16.36
N LEU A 116 0.36 -0.12 16.51
CA LEU A 116 1.52 0.69 16.86
C LEU A 116 1.64 0.97 18.37
N PHE A 117 0.59 0.72 19.15
CA PHE A 117 0.50 0.97 20.59
C PHE A 117 -0.02 -0.25 21.34
#